data_AF-A0A8M1FMS5-F1
#
_entry.id   AF-A0A8M1FMS5-F1
#
_cell.length_a   1.000
_cell.length_b   1.000
_cell.length_c   1.000
_cell.angle_alpha   90.00
_cell.angle_beta   90.00
_cell.angle_gamma   90.00
#
_symmetry.space_group_name_H-M   'P 1'
#
loop_
_entity.id
_entity.type
_entity.pdbx_description
1 polymer ?
#
loop_
_entity_poly.entity_id
_entity_poly.type
_entity_poly.pdbx_seq_one_letter_code
_entity_poly.pdbx_strand_id
1 'polypeptide(L)'
;MAPKRKPQVQREGPAKKKGQQGAEEEDSFRSTAEALRAAPTEKHIVRVDPACPLSHTPGTQVHEDYACTLNQTNIGSNNNKFYIIQLLEEGDRFACWNRWGRVVDGGPVRTKVQRVRPCSLDTATQKLITNIFSKDMFKNAMTLMNLDVKKMPLGKLSKQQIARGFEALEALEVVLRAPADGGLSLEELSSRFYTVIPHNFGRNRPPPINSPELLQAKKDMLLVLADIELAQTLQASPEEEKVEEAPHPLDRDYQLLKCQLQLLDPEAAEYKVIRTYLEQTGNSYRCPALQHVWRVNREGEGDRFQAHSKLGNRRLLWHGTNVAVVAAILTSGLRIMPHSGGRVGKGIYFASENSKSAGYVTGMSCGAHQIGYMFLGEVALGREHHITIDEPSLKQPPPGFDSVIARGHTEPDPTQDTELELDGQRVAVPQGRPVLCEEFSSSQFSQSEYLIYQESQCRLRYLLEVHL
;
A
#
# COMPACT_ATOMS: atom_id res chain seq x y z
N MET A 1 -44.20 -36.29 -92.34
CA MET A 1 -43.64 -37.62 -91.99
C MET A 1 -43.52 -37.71 -90.47
N ALA A 2 -44.08 -38.76 -89.87
CA ALA A 2 -43.86 -39.14 -88.48
C ALA A 2 -42.59 -40.02 -88.35
N PRO A 3 -42.14 -40.52 -87.17
CA PRO A 3 -42.03 -39.92 -85.81
C PRO A 3 -40.69 -40.31 -85.07
N LYS A 4 -40.63 -40.02 -83.74
CA LYS A 4 -39.87 -40.66 -82.62
C LYS A 4 -38.57 -39.94 -82.17
N ARG A 5 -38.19 -39.77 -80.88
CA ARG A 5 -38.64 -40.30 -79.56
C ARG A 5 -38.01 -39.43 -78.42
N LYS A 6 -38.70 -39.28 -77.26
CA LYS A 6 -38.14 -38.81 -75.94
C LYS A 6 -37.66 -40.01 -75.09
N PRO A 7 -36.88 -39.83 -73.99
CA PRO A 7 -37.41 -39.58 -72.61
C PRO A 7 -36.59 -38.53 -71.79
N GLN A 8 -37.18 -37.66 -70.95
CA GLN A 8 -37.37 -37.71 -69.46
C GLN A 8 -36.14 -38.17 -68.64
N VAL A 9 -35.73 -37.65 -67.46
CA VAL A 9 -36.15 -36.63 -66.46
C VAL A 9 -35.02 -36.57 -65.40
N GLN A 10 -34.73 -35.42 -64.77
CA GLN A 10 -34.57 -35.31 -63.31
C GLN A 10 -34.58 -33.86 -62.83
N ARG A 11 -35.27 -33.65 -61.70
CA ARG A 11 -35.56 -32.39 -60.99
C ARG A 11 -34.41 -32.05 -60.04
N GLU A 12 -34.17 -30.76 -59.78
CA GLU A 12 -34.28 -30.10 -58.45
C GLU A 12 -33.84 -28.62 -58.52
N GLY A 13 -34.48 -27.78 -57.71
CA GLY A 13 -34.28 -26.33 -57.64
C GLY A 13 -33.18 -25.90 -56.65
N PRO A 14 -33.22 -24.66 -56.11
CA PRO A 14 -32.24 -23.60 -56.42
C PRO A 14 -31.25 -23.33 -55.27
N ALA A 15 -30.05 -22.81 -55.59
CA ALA A 15 -29.14 -22.25 -54.57
C ALA A 15 -28.51 -20.92 -55.01
N LYS A 16 -28.83 -19.88 -54.23
CA LYS A 16 -28.24 -18.53 -54.24
C LYS A 16 -26.72 -18.61 -53.99
N LYS A 17 -25.90 -17.90 -54.78
CA LYS A 17 -24.54 -17.50 -54.37
C LYS A 17 -24.51 -16.02 -54.00
N LYS A 18 -24.32 -15.78 -52.70
CA LYS A 18 -23.95 -14.52 -52.05
C LYS A 18 -22.47 -14.66 -51.63
N GLY A 19 -21.71 -13.57 -51.77
CA GLY A 19 -20.54 -13.25 -50.94
C GLY A 19 -19.24 -14.00 -51.26
N GLN A 20 -18.36 -13.37 -52.04
CA GLN A 20 -16.98 -13.82 -52.24
C GLN A 20 -15.99 -12.64 -52.28
N GLN A 21 -16.21 -11.63 -51.43
CA GLN A 21 -15.31 -10.46 -51.27
C GLN A 21 -14.79 -10.27 -49.84
N GLY A 22 -15.26 -11.04 -48.84
CA GLY A 22 -14.84 -10.89 -47.43
C GLY A 22 -13.75 -11.85 -46.95
N ALA A 23 -13.43 -12.91 -47.72
CA ALA A 23 -12.49 -13.95 -47.28
C ALA A 23 -11.03 -13.68 -47.66
N GLU A 24 -10.78 -13.00 -48.79
CA GLU A 24 -9.41 -12.68 -49.25
C GLU A 24 -8.78 -11.52 -48.46
N GLU A 25 -9.58 -10.57 -47.98
CA GLU A 25 -9.08 -9.46 -47.15
C GLU A 25 -8.72 -9.91 -45.72
N GLU A 26 -9.50 -10.79 -45.08
CA GLU A 26 -9.18 -11.28 -43.73
C GLU A 26 -7.88 -12.12 -43.68
N ASP A 27 -7.59 -12.87 -44.74
CA ASP A 27 -6.40 -13.72 -44.82
C ASP A 27 -5.12 -12.88 -45.06
N SER A 28 -5.24 -11.81 -45.85
CA SER A 28 -4.19 -10.81 -46.03
C SER A 28 -3.83 -10.11 -44.71
N PHE A 29 -4.82 -9.69 -43.92
CA PHE A 29 -4.59 -9.03 -42.63
C PHE A 29 -3.96 -9.97 -41.59
N ARG A 30 -4.37 -11.25 -41.55
CA ARG A 30 -3.77 -12.25 -40.65
C ARG A 30 -2.32 -12.58 -41.03
N SER A 31 -2.06 -12.78 -42.32
CA SER A 31 -0.71 -13.02 -42.85
C SER A 31 0.24 -11.87 -42.54
N THR A 32 -0.22 -10.62 -42.67
CA THR A 32 0.58 -9.42 -42.35
C THR A 32 0.83 -9.29 -40.84
N ALA A 33 -0.15 -9.63 -40.01
CA ALA A 33 -0.02 -9.60 -38.55
C ALA A 33 0.90 -10.69 -37.99
N GLU A 34 0.95 -11.86 -38.64
CA GLU A 34 1.88 -12.95 -38.29
C GLU A 34 3.31 -12.61 -38.73
N ALA A 35 3.49 -12.02 -39.91
CA ALA A 35 4.78 -11.52 -40.37
C ALA A 35 5.39 -10.44 -39.44
N LEU A 36 4.55 -9.54 -38.90
CA LEU A 36 4.96 -8.53 -37.93
C LEU A 36 5.37 -9.11 -36.56
N ARG A 37 4.81 -10.26 -36.15
CA ARG A 37 5.19 -10.94 -34.90
C ARG A 37 6.46 -11.77 -35.02
N ALA A 38 6.82 -12.19 -36.23
CA ALA A 38 8.01 -13.00 -36.52
C ALA A 38 9.27 -12.15 -36.80
N ALA A 39 9.15 -10.82 -36.85
CA ALA A 39 10.28 -9.92 -37.07
C ALA A 39 11.24 -9.94 -35.85
N PRO A 40 12.57 -10.06 -36.06
CA PRO A 40 13.54 -10.01 -34.97
C PRO A 40 13.50 -8.64 -34.29
N THR A 41 13.56 -8.62 -32.96
CA THR A 41 13.73 -7.39 -32.17
C THR A 41 15.16 -6.88 -32.36
N GLU A 42 15.40 -6.15 -33.44
CA GLU A 42 16.57 -5.26 -33.52
C GLU A 42 16.49 -4.26 -32.37
N LYS A 43 17.64 -3.96 -31.73
CA LYS A 43 17.74 -2.86 -30.77
C LYS A 43 17.48 -1.56 -31.53
N HIS A 44 16.24 -1.11 -31.53
CA HIS A 44 15.82 0.10 -32.20
C HIS A 44 16.46 1.28 -31.46
N ILE A 45 17.52 1.87 -32.03
CA ILE A 45 18.14 3.08 -31.46
C ILE A 45 17.12 4.21 -31.61
N VAL A 46 16.47 4.57 -30.51
CA VAL A 46 15.51 5.68 -30.51
C VAL A 46 16.30 6.99 -30.50
N ARG A 47 16.11 7.80 -31.55
CA ARG A 47 16.72 9.13 -31.64
C ARG A 47 15.92 10.15 -30.84
N VAL A 48 16.62 11.13 -30.28
CA VAL A 48 16.00 12.31 -29.68
C VAL A 48 15.14 13.00 -30.74
N ASP A 49 13.92 13.40 -30.36
CA ASP A 49 13.00 14.14 -31.22
C ASP A 49 13.70 15.40 -31.74
N PRO A 50 13.81 15.63 -33.06
CA PRO A 50 14.44 16.81 -33.62
C PRO A 50 13.81 18.13 -33.16
N ALA A 51 12.54 18.10 -32.75
CA ALA A 51 11.87 19.27 -32.18
C ALA A 51 12.32 19.57 -30.74
N CYS A 52 13.05 18.66 -30.08
CA CYS A 52 13.60 18.88 -28.76
C CYS A 52 14.77 19.86 -28.81
N PRO A 53 14.78 20.93 -27.99
CA PRO A 53 15.92 21.85 -27.89
C PRO A 53 17.25 21.15 -27.53
N LEU A 54 17.19 20.02 -26.84
CA LEU A 54 18.36 19.26 -26.43
C LEU A 54 18.88 18.31 -27.53
N SER A 55 18.19 18.18 -28.67
CA SER A 55 18.56 17.26 -29.76
C SER A 55 19.94 17.52 -30.37
N HIS A 56 20.46 18.74 -30.23
CA HIS A 56 21.79 19.13 -30.70
C HIS A 56 22.87 19.16 -29.60
N THR A 57 22.51 18.81 -28.36
CA THR A 57 23.45 18.82 -27.23
C THR A 57 24.33 17.57 -27.28
N PRO A 58 25.66 17.71 -27.36
CA PRO A 58 26.57 16.56 -27.40
C PRO A 58 26.39 15.65 -26.18
N GLY A 59 26.22 14.35 -26.41
CA GLY A 59 26.05 13.37 -25.33
C GLY A 59 24.62 13.19 -24.83
N THR A 60 23.65 13.95 -25.34
CA THR A 60 22.23 13.69 -25.05
C THR A 60 21.70 12.54 -25.90
N GLN A 61 21.11 11.53 -25.25
CA GLN A 61 20.47 10.39 -25.91
C GLN A 61 19.13 10.05 -25.24
N VAL A 62 18.31 9.21 -25.87
CA VAL A 62 17.15 8.64 -25.20
C VAL A 62 17.63 7.58 -24.20
N HIS A 63 17.13 7.63 -22.96
CA HIS A 63 17.44 6.65 -21.93
C HIS A 63 16.77 5.32 -22.25
N GLU A 64 17.56 4.26 -22.42
CA GLU A 64 17.09 2.91 -22.76
C GLU A 64 16.02 2.92 -23.89
N ASP A 65 14.83 2.36 -23.64
CA ASP A 65 13.67 2.35 -24.52
C ASP A 65 12.57 3.32 -24.07
N TYR A 66 12.89 4.31 -23.21
CA TYR A 66 11.93 5.22 -22.57
C TYR A 66 11.50 6.35 -23.53
N ALA A 67 10.88 5.95 -24.63
CA ALA A 67 10.27 6.83 -25.61
C ALA A 67 8.97 6.23 -26.14
N CYS A 68 7.91 7.03 -26.19
CA CYS A 68 6.63 6.59 -26.74
C CYS A 68 5.91 7.70 -27.50
N THR A 69 5.08 7.30 -28.47
CA THR A 69 4.17 8.17 -29.19
C THR A 69 2.76 7.64 -28.98
N LEU A 70 1.90 8.46 -28.38
CA LEU A 70 0.49 8.18 -28.15
C LEU A 70 -0.36 8.94 -29.16
N ASN A 71 -1.43 8.32 -29.62
CA ASN A 71 -2.40 8.95 -30.50
C ASN A 71 -3.81 8.75 -29.95
N GLN A 72 -4.65 9.79 -30.02
CA GLN A 72 -6.05 9.72 -29.63
C GLN A 72 -6.94 10.42 -30.65
N THR A 73 -7.91 9.68 -31.18
CA THR A 73 -8.92 10.19 -32.10
C THR A 73 -10.31 10.00 -31.52
N ASN A 74 -11.13 11.06 -31.52
CA ASN A 74 -12.55 11.03 -31.18
C ASN A 74 -13.30 11.85 -32.23
N ILE A 75 -14.05 11.16 -33.09
CA ILE A 75 -14.80 11.75 -34.21
C ILE A 75 -15.92 12.68 -33.71
N GLY A 76 -16.65 12.27 -32.66
CA GLY A 76 -17.78 13.03 -32.13
C GLY A 76 -17.39 14.40 -31.55
N SER A 77 -16.14 14.54 -31.11
CA SER A 77 -15.59 15.82 -30.64
C SER A 77 -14.53 16.41 -31.57
N ASN A 78 -14.40 15.89 -32.81
CA ASN A 78 -13.36 16.26 -33.79
C ASN A 78 -11.94 16.36 -33.19
N ASN A 79 -11.61 15.45 -32.28
CA ASN A 79 -10.28 15.35 -31.69
C ASN A 79 -9.45 14.36 -32.51
N ASN A 80 -8.26 14.78 -32.91
CA ASN A 80 -7.24 13.92 -33.48
C ASN A 80 -5.89 14.48 -33.00
N LYS A 81 -5.32 13.87 -31.96
CA LYS A 81 -4.18 14.40 -31.21
C LYS A 81 -3.07 13.36 -31.10
N PHE A 82 -1.83 13.84 -31.11
CA PHE A 82 -0.65 13.05 -30.76
C PHE A 82 -0.03 13.57 -29.46
N TYR A 83 0.72 12.71 -28.80
CA TYR A 83 1.54 13.02 -27.65
C TYR A 83 2.82 12.19 -27.68
N ILE A 84 3.98 12.83 -27.80
CA ILE A 84 5.31 12.21 -27.77
C ILE A 84 5.91 12.44 -26.40
N ILE A 85 6.51 11.39 -25.84
CA ILE A 85 7.23 11.40 -24.56
C ILE A 85 8.59 10.77 -24.79
N GLN A 86 9.67 11.41 -24.35
CA GLN A 86 11.01 10.83 -24.31
C GLN A 86 11.70 11.17 -22.99
N LEU A 87 12.32 10.18 -22.36
CA LEU A 87 13.29 10.40 -21.29
C LEU A 87 14.68 10.54 -21.93
N LEU A 88 15.30 11.71 -21.77
CA LEU A 88 16.61 12.04 -22.30
C LEU A 88 17.65 11.94 -21.18
N GLU A 89 18.83 11.42 -21.50
CA GLU A 89 19.97 11.25 -20.61
C GLU A 89 21.18 12.02 -21.16
N GLU A 90 21.85 12.79 -20.30
CA GLU A 90 23.10 13.52 -20.57
C GLU A 90 24.05 13.32 -19.38
N GLY A 91 24.89 12.29 -19.43
CA GLY A 91 25.68 11.87 -18.26
C GLY A 91 24.76 11.44 -17.12
N ASP A 92 24.92 12.01 -15.92
CA ASP A 92 24.06 11.71 -14.75
C ASP A 92 22.77 12.56 -14.70
N ARG A 93 22.45 13.31 -15.77
CA ARG A 93 21.29 14.20 -15.83
C ARG A 93 20.20 13.62 -16.71
N PHE A 94 18.95 13.73 -16.25
CA PHE A 94 17.78 13.27 -16.98
C PHE A 94 16.84 14.44 -17.31
N ALA A 95 16.18 14.38 -18.47
CA ALA A 95 15.16 15.35 -18.85
C ALA A 95 13.98 14.65 -19.54
N CYS A 96 12.75 15.01 -19.16
CA CYS A 96 11.55 14.54 -19.85
C CYS A 96 11.17 15.52 -20.96
N TRP A 97 11.17 15.04 -22.20
CA TRP A 97 10.68 15.75 -23.37
C TRP A 97 9.25 15.34 -23.68
N ASN A 98 8.35 16.32 -23.70
CA ASN A 98 6.96 16.13 -24.11
C ASN A 98 6.64 17.03 -25.31
N ARG A 99 6.03 16.46 -26.35
CA ARG A 99 5.53 17.21 -27.50
C ARG A 99 4.14 16.73 -27.87
N TRP A 100 3.17 17.64 -27.91
CA TRP A 100 1.78 17.27 -28.22
C TRP A 100 1.06 18.31 -29.07
N GLY A 101 0.06 17.86 -29.82
CA GLY A 101 -0.66 18.71 -30.75
C GLY A 101 -1.75 17.97 -31.49
N ARG A 102 -2.40 18.66 -32.43
CA ARG A 102 -3.29 18.00 -33.39
C ARG A 102 -2.47 17.28 -34.45
N VAL A 103 -2.95 16.14 -34.93
CA VAL A 103 -2.35 15.41 -36.06
C VAL A 103 -2.81 16.06 -37.37
N VAL A 104 -2.30 17.26 -37.64
CA VAL A 104 -2.49 18.02 -38.89
C VAL A 104 -1.20 18.76 -39.21
N ASP A 105 -0.84 18.87 -40.49
CA ASP A 105 0.33 19.64 -40.91
C ASP A 105 0.21 21.10 -40.47
N GLY A 106 1.23 21.61 -39.78
CA GLY A 106 1.31 23.01 -39.34
C GLY A 106 0.39 23.40 -38.17
N GLY A 107 -0.27 22.45 -37.50
CA GLY A 107 -1.07 22.74 -36.31
C GLY A 107 -0.22 23.25 -35.13
N PRO A 108 -0.79 24.02 -34.19
CA PRO A 108 -0.05 24.47 -33.01
C PRO A 108 0.41 23.26 -32.19
N VAL A 109 1.73 23.16 -32.01
CA VAL A 109 2.39 22.12 -31.22
C VAL A 109 2.86 22.74 -29.92
N ARG A 110 2.62 22.05 -28.81
CA ARG A 110 3.16 22.41 -27.50
C ARG A 110 4.33 21.49 -27.18
N THR A 111 5.35 22.08 -26.58
CA THR A 111 6.59 21.41 -26.20
C THR A 111 6.92 21.73 -24.76
N LYS A 112 7.46 20.76 -24.03
CA LYS A 112 7.96 20.93 -22.66
C LYS A 112 9.22 20.09 -22.51
N VAL A 113 10.35 20.74 -22.21
CA VAL A 113 11.53 20.07 -21.64
C VAL A 113 11.45 20.29 -20.14
N GLN A 114 11.50 19.21 -19.36
CA GLN A 114 11.55 19.29 -17.91
C GLN A 114 12.80 18.55 -17.45
N ARG A 115 13.80 19.29 -16.97
CA ARG A 115 15.00 18.68 -16.38
C ARG A 115 14.65 18.08 -15.03
N VAL A 116 15.20 16.92 -14.71
CA VAL A 116 14.98 16.22 -13.46
C VAL A 116 16.30 16.20 -12.69
N ARG A 117 16.28 16.69 -11.46
CA ARG A 117 17.45 16.67 -10.57
C ARG A 117 17.80 15.22 -10.18
N PRO A 118 19.08 14.90 -9.94
CA PRO A 118 19.47 13.62 -9.36
C PRO A 118 18.77 13.40 -8.01
N CYS A 119 18.48 12.13 -7.68
CA CYS A 119 17.85 11.77 -6.42
C CYS A 119 18.75 12.12 -5.23
N SER A 120 18.19 12.77 -4.21
CA SER A 120 18.95 13.15 -3.01
C SER A 120 18.99 12.05 -1.94
N LEU A 121 18.14 11.04 -2.06
CA LEU A 121 17.99 9.95 -1.09
C LEU A 121 19.09 8.90 -1.23
N ASP A 122 19.52 8.31 -0.12
CA ASP A 122 20.37 7.12 -0.14
C ASP A 122 19.64 5.90 -0.74
N THR A 123 20.40 4.91 -1.19
CA THR A 123 19.86 3.73 -1.89
C THR A 123 18.84 2.94 -1.08
N ALA A 124 19.00 2.83 0.25
CA ALA A 124 18.05 2.10 1.08
C ALA A 124 16.73 2.86 1.18
N THR A 125 16.80 4.17 1.39
CA THR A 125 15.62 5.05 1.40
C THR A 125 14.94 5.10 0.03
N GLN A 126 15.68 5.10 -1.08
CA GLN A 126 15.08 4.99 -2.43
C GLN A 126 14.24 3.71 -2.59
N LYS A 127 14.76 2.57 -2.12
CA LYS A 127 14.03 1.30 -2.12
C LYS A 127 12.78 1.35 -1.25
N LEU A 128 12.90 1.88 -0.03
CA LEU A 128 11.76 2.08 0.87
C LEU A 128 10.65 2.89 0.20
N ILE A 129 10.98 4.06 -0.37
CA ILE A 129 10.00 4.93 -1.03
C ILE A 129 9.37 4.24 -2.24
N THR A 130 10.17 3.53 -3.04
CA THR A 130 9.66 2.72 -4.14
C THR A 130 8.67 1.64 -3.65
N ASN A 131 8.99 0.96 -2.55
CA ASN A 131 8.18 -0.11 -1.99
C ASN A 131 6.83 0.39 -1.46
N ILE A 132 6.84 1.41 -0.61
CA ILE A 132 5.63 1.89 0.08
C ILE A 132 4.66 2.64 -0.84
N PHE A 133 5.12 3.07 -2.01
CA PHE A 133 4.30 3.69 -3.06
C PHE A 133 4.08 2.78 -4.29
N SER A 134 4.50 1.51 -4.22
CA SER A 134 4.36 0.57 -5.33
C SER A 134 2.90 0.20 -5.57
N LYS A 135 2.43 0.43 -6.81
CA LYS A 135 1.09 0.01 -7.26
C LYS A 135 0.90 -1.50 -7.16
N ASP A 136 1.95 -2.27 -7.42
CA ASP A 136 1.87 -3.74 -7.38
C ASP A 136 1.85 -4.24 -5.94
N MET A 137 2.58 -3.58 -5.03
CA MET A 137 2.44 -3.83 -3.59
C MET A 137 0.98 -3.61 -3.13
N PHE A 138 0.35 -2.48 -3.51
CA PHE A 138 -1.05 -2.22 -3.13
C PHE A 138 -2.01 -3.28 -3.70
N LYS A 139 -1.86 -3.66 -4.97
CA LYS A 139 -2.67 -4.74 -5.58
C LYS A 139 -2.48 -6.08 -4.87
N ASN A 140 -1.25 -6.41 -4.50
CA ASN A 140 -0.93 -7.64 -3.78
C ASN A 140 -1.56 -7.65 -2.39
N ALA A 141 -1.44 -6.54 -1.64
CA ALA A 141 -2.09 -6.39 -0.33
C ALA A 141 -3.62 -6.53 -0.44
N MET A 142 -4.25 -5.90 -1.44
CA MET A 142 -5.68 -6.05 -1.71
C MET A 142 -6.06 -7.50 -2.03
N THR A 143 -5.23 -8.20 -2.80
CA THR A 143 -5.47 -9.60 -3.18
C THR A 143 -5.37 -10.54 -1.97
N LEU A 144 -4.40 -10.33 -1.07
CA LEU A 144 -4.27 -11.09 0.19
C LEU A 144 -5.50 -10.93 1.10
N MET A 145 -6.18 -9.78 1.02
CA MET A 145 -7.45 -9.53 1.71
C MET A 145 -8.68 -10.04 0.95
N ASN A 146 -8.48 -10.82 -0.11
CA ASN A 146 -9.51 -11.38 -1.00
C ASN A 146 -10.35 -10.33 -1.74
N LEU A 147 -9.78 -9.18 -2.07
CA LEU A 147 -10.47 -8.14 -2.84
C LEU A 147 -10.36 -8.39 -4.35
N ASP A 148 -11.42 -8.05 -5.09
CA ASP A 148 -11.44 -8.15 -6.54
C ASP A 148 -10.82 -6.88 -7.15
N VAL A 149 -9.50 -6.89 -7.30
CA VAL A 149 -8.73 -5.79 -7.91
C VAL A 149 -9.11 -5.49 -9.36
N LYS A 150 -9.80 -6.40 -10.07
CA LYS A 150 -10.30 -6.14 -11.43
C LYS A 150 -11.57 -5.30 -11.40
N LYS A 151 -12.48 -5.58 -10.46
CA LYS A 151 -13.71 -4.80 -10.26
C LYS A 151 -13.46 -3.49 -9.53
N MET A 152 -12.43 -3.46 -8.67
CA MET A 152 -12.02 -2.31 -7.89
C MET A 152 -10.53 -2.02 -8.11
N PRO A 153 -10.13 -1.55 -9.30
CA PRO A 153 -8.75 -1.14 -9.54
C PRO A 153 -8.41 0.10 -8.70
N LEU A 154 -7.13 0.28 -8.35
CA LEU A 154 -6.65 1.35 -7.46
C LEU A 154 -7.20 2.74 -7.83
N GLY A 155 -7.20 3.11 -9.11
CA GLY A 155 -7.70 4.42 -9.57
C GLY A 155 -9.22 4.62 -9.51
N LYS A 156 -9.99 3.59 -9.11
CA LYS A 156 -11.44 3.67 -8.87
C LYS A 156 -11.82 3.53 -7.39
N LEU A 157 -10.84 3.23 -6.52
CA LEU A 157 -11.07 3.19 -5.08
C LEU A 157 -11.40 4.62 -4.61
N SER A 158 -12.51 4.79 -3.89
CA SER A 158 -12.96 6.10 -3.44
C SER A 158 -13.35 6.10 -1.97
N LYS A 159 -13.15 7.24 -1.29
CA LYS A 159 -13.58 7.45 0.11
C LYS A 159 -15.05 7.12 0.32
N GLN A 160 -15.91 7.47 -0.63
CA GLN A 160 -17.34 7.20 -0.55
C GLN A 160 -17.65 5.70 -0.57
N GLN A 161 -16.94 4.92 -1.39
CA GLN A 161 -17.14 3.47 -1.43
C GLN A 161 -16.70 2.81 -0.13
N ILE A 162 -15.58 3.23 0.46
CA ILE A 162 -15.07 2.75 1.74
C ILE A 162 -16.06 3.11 2.87
N ALA A 163 -16.56 4.35 2.90
CA ALA A 163 -17.55 4.79 3.87
C ALA A 163 -18.83 3.94 3.83
N ARG A 164 -19.38 3.68 2.64
CA ARG A 164 -20.52 2.75 2.45
C ARG A 164 -20.18 1.32 2.88
N GLY A 165 -18.92 0.91 2.77
CA GLY A 165 -18.44 -0.36 3.30
C GLY A 165 -18.55 -0.42 4.82
N PHE A 166 -18.12 0.64 5.52
CA PHE A 166 -18.25 0.75 6.97
C PHE A 166 -19.71 0.77 7.41
N GLU A 167 -20.57 1.55 6.76
CA GLU A 167 -22.03 1.57 7.04
C GLU A 167 -22.64 0.15 6.95
N ALA A 168 -22.22 -0.66 5.96
CA ALA A 168 -22.68 -2.04 5.84
C ALA A 168 -22.16 -2.95 6.98
N LEU A 169 -20.93 -2.74 7.46
CA LEU A 169 -20.38 -3.48 8.61
C LEU A 169 -21.01 -3.04 9.93
N GLU A 170 -21.36 -1.77 10.10
CA GLU A 170 -22.08 -1.28 11.28
C GLU A 170 -23.49 -1.90 11.37
N ALA A 171 -24.18 -2.01 10.24
CA ALA A 171 -25.46 -2.72 10.19
C ALA A 171 -25.33 -4.20 10.60
N LEU A 172 -24.25 -4.88 10.17
CA LEU A 172 -23.93 -6.25 10.61
C LEU A 172 -23.65 -6.33 12.11
N GLU A 173 -22.91 -5.37 12.67
CA GLU A 173 -22.58 -5.31 14.09
C GLU A 173 -23.83 -5.22 14.98
N VAL A 174 -24.80 -4.40 14.58
CA VAL A 174 -26.08 -4.25 15.30
C VAL A 174 -26.81 -5.60 15.38
N VAL A 175 -26.94 -6.30 14.25
CA VAL A 175 -27.63 -7.60 14.19
C VAL A 175 -26.87 -8.70 14.94
N LEU A 176 -25.54 -8.68 14.91
CA LEU A 176 -24.71 -9.64 15.66
C LEU A 176 -24.86 -9.50 17.18
N ARG A 177 -25.04 -8.28 17.69
CA ARG A 177 -25.22 -8.03 19.13
C ARG A 177 -26.62 -8.37 19.62
N ALA A 178 -27.64 -8.08 18.82
CA ALA A 178 -29.03 -8.31 19.16
C ALA A 178 -29.77 -8.81 17.91
N PRO A 179 -29.96 -10.13 17.77
CA PRO A 179 -30.76 -10.69 16.69
C PRO A 179 -32.20 -10.16 16.82
N ALA A 180 -32.64 -9.36 15.86
CA ALA A 180 -34.01 -8.84 15.85
C ALA A 180 -34.93 -9.82 15.12
N ASP A 181 -36.10 -10.12 15.70
CA ASP A 181 -37.17 -10.84 14.99
C ASP A 181 -37.70 -9.97 13.84
N GLY A 182 -37.61 -10.47 12.60
CA GLY A 182 -38.13 -9.80 11.40
C GLY A 182 -37.20 -8.77 10.74
N GLY A 183 -35.94 -8.65 11.19
CA GLY A 183 -34.90 -7.84 10.52
C GLY A 183 -34.25 -8.53 9.31
N LEU A 184 -33.38 -7.80 8.60
CA LEU A 184 -32.56 -8.39 7.53
C LEU A 184 -31.63 -9.46 8.11
N SER A 185 -31.53 -10.59 7.42
CA SER A 185 -30.63 -11.68 7.82
C SER A 185 -29.16 -11.26 7.70
N LEU A 186 -28.28 -11.92 8.48
CA LEU A 186 -26.83 -11.76 8.35
C LEU A 186 -26.35 -12.05 6.93
N GLU A 187 -27.01 -12.97 6.20
CA GLU A 187 -26.68 -13.28 4.81
C GLU A 187 -26.97 -12.10 3.88
N GLU A 188 -28.12 -11.43 4.03
CA GLU A 188 -28.49 -10.27 3.21
C GLU A 188 -27.57 -9.08 3.48
N LEU A 189 -27.25 -8.80 4.73
CA LEU A 189 -26.31 -7.73 5.10
C LEU A 189 -24.89 -8.05 4.62
N SER A 190 -24.45 -9.30 4.71
CA SER A 190 -23.18 -9.75 4.14
C SER A 190 -23.15 -9.55 2.61
N SER A 191 -24.24 -9.90 1.92
CA SER A 191 -24.39 -9.69 0.48
C SER A 191 -24.30 -8.20 0.11
N ARG A 192 -24.92 -7.31 0.90
CA ARG A 192 -24.79 -5.85 0.72
C ARG A 192 -23.34 -5.41 0.86
N PHE A 193 -22.64 -5.86 1.90
CA PHE A 193 -21.22 -5.54 2.08
C PHE A 193 -20.37 -6.00 0.88
N TYR A 194 -20.50 -7.25 0.43
CA TYR A 194 -19.75 -7.76 -0.73
C TYR A 194 -20.14 -7.12 -2.07
N THR A 195 -21.33 -6.53 -2.16
CA THR A 195 -21.74 -5.72 -3.31
C THR A 195 -21.04 -4.36 -3.31
N VAL A 196 -20.91 -3.72 -2.14
CA VAL A 196 -20.23 -2.42 -2.00
C VAL A 196 -18.72 -2.59 -2.12
N ILE A 197 -18.17 -3.65 -1.53
CA ILE A 197 -16.74 -3.95 -1.50
C ILE A 197 -16.50 -5.27 -2.25
N PRO A 198 -16.16 -5.22 -3.56
CA PRO A 198 -16.01 -6.42 -4.36
C PRO A 198 -14.91 -7.33 -3.83
N HIS A 199 -15.28 -8.57 -3.53
CA HIS A 199 -14.36 -9.63 -3.12
C HIS A 199 -14.26 -10.70 -4.21
N ASN A 200 -13.12 -11.39 -4.23
CA ASN A 200 -12.90 -12.54 -5.10
C ASN A 200 -12.85 -13.82 -4.27
N PHE A 201 -13.93 -14.63 -4.34
CA PHE A 201 -14.03 -15.94 -3.70
C PHE A 201 -13.90 -17.10 -4.71
N GLY A 202 -13.41 -16.82 -5.93
CA GLY A 202 -13.36 -17.79 -7.02
C GLY A 202 -14.75 -18.31 -7.40
N ARG A 203 -14.93 -19.63 -7.36
CA ARG A 203 -16.22 -20.30 -7.64
C ARG A 203 -17.07 -20.55 -6.38
N ASN A 204 -16.57 -20.17 -5.21
CA ASN A 204 -17.24 -20.42 -3.95
C ASN A 204 -18.26 -19.32 -3.62
N ARG A 205 -19.30 -19.70 -2.87
CA ARG A 205 -20.25 -18.73 -2.29
C ARG A 205 -19.51 -17.83 -1.30
N PRO A 206 -19.71 -16.50 -1.33
CA PRO A 206 -19.20 -15.60 -0.30
C PRO A 206 -19.63 -16.05 1.10
N PRO A 207 -18.72 -16.10 2.10
CA PRO A 207 -19.07 -16.52 3.45
C PRO A 207 -19.87 -15.44 4.18
N PRO A 208 -20.92 -15.78 4.93
CA PRO A 208 -21.65 -14.82 5.75
C PRO A 208 -20.74 -14.28 6.87
N ILE A 209 -20.83 -12.98 7.13
CA ILE A 209 -20.16 -12.30 8.25
C ILE A 209 -21.03 -12.51 9.49
N ASN A 210 -20.75 -13.58 10.24
CA ASN A 210 -21.61 -14.07 11.31
C ASN A 210 -20.92 -14.21 12.67
N SER A 211 -19.70 -13.68 12.81
CA SER A 211 -18.98 -13.67 14.08
C SER A 211 -18.33 -12.29 14.31
N PRO A 212 -18.14 -11.88 15.58
CA PRO A 212 -17.42 -10.66 15.92
C PRO A 212 -16.01 -10.61 15.32
N GLU A 213 -15.32 -11.73 15.26
CA GLU A 213 -13.95 -11.86 14.75
C GLU A 213 -13.91 -11.59 13.24
N LEU A 214 -14.85 -12.19 12.49
CA LEU A 214 -14.94 -11.98 11.04
C LEU A 214 -15.38 -10.55 10.72
N LEU A 215 -16.29 -9.98 11.50
CA LEU A 215 -16.67 -8.57 11.40
C LEU A 215 -15.47 -7.65 11.61
N GLN A 216 -14.68 -7.87 12.67
CA GLN A 216 -13.50 -7.06 12.96
C GLN A 216 -12.46 -7.19 11.85
N ALA A 217 -12.19 -8.40 11.36
CA ALA A 217 -11.28 -8.61 10.23
C ALA A 217 -11.70 -7.84 8.97
N LYS A 218 -13.02 -7.68 8.71
CA LYS A 218 -13.51 -6.85 7.60
C LYS A 218 -13.40 -5.36 7.87
N LYS A 219 -13.55 -4.90 9.11
CA LYS A 219 -13.26 -3.51 9.48
C LYS A 219 -11.78 -3.18 9.30
N ASP A 220 -10.89 -4.05 9.76
CA ASP A 220 -9.44 -3.89 9.61
C ASP A 220 -9.04 -3.82 8.12
N MET A 221 -9.65 -4.66 7.29
CA MET A 221 -9.46 -4.61 5.83
C MET A 221 -9.88 -3.26 5.23
N LEU A 222 -11.02 -2.69 5.65
CA LEU A 222 -11.46 -1.37 5.17
C LEU A 222 -10.54 -0.25 5.64
N LEU A 223 -9.95 -0.37 6.84
CA LEU A 223 -8.96 0.58 7.34
C LEU A 223 -7.69 0.55 6.48
N VAL A 224 -7.20 -0.63 6.11
CA VAL A 224 -6.09 -0.77 5.16
C VAL A 224 -6.45 -0.14 3.80
N LEU A 225 -7.66 -0.38 3.29
CA LEU A 225 -8.11 0.23 2.03
C LEU A 225 -8.15 1.77 2.10
N ALA A 226 -8.58 2.34 3.22
CA ALA A 226 -8.59 3.79 3.42
C ALA A 226 -7.17 4.38 3.36
N ASP A 227 -6.19 3.66 3.90
CA ASP A 227 -4.79 4.09 3.86
C ASP A 227 -4.16 3.93 2.47
N ILE A 228 -4.55 2.90 1.71
CA ILE A 228 -4.19 2.78 0.29
C ILE A 228 -4.77 3.96 -0.51
N GLU A 229 -6.04 4.32 -0.28
CA GLU A 229 -6.68 5.46 -0.95
C GLU A 229 -6.00 6.79 -0.60
N LEU A 230 -5.61 6.97 0.67
CA LEU A 230 -4.83 8.12 1.11
C LEU A 230 -3.49 8.20 0.37
N ALA A 231 -2.74 7.09 0.31
CA ALA A 231 -1.46 7.04 -0.39
C ALA A 231 -1.59 7.35 -1.89
N GLN A 232 -2.63 6.84 -2.55
CA GLN A 232 -2.92 7.18 -3.96
C GLN A 232 -3.24 8.67 -4.13
N THR A 233 -4.01 9.25 -3.21
CA THR A 233 -4.37 10.67 -3.24
C THR A 233 -3.14 11.56 -3.03
N LEU A 234 -2.21 11.16 -2.15
CA LEU A 234 -0.94 11.87 -1.94
C LEU A 234 -0.13 11.95 -3.25
N GLN A 235 0.05 10.83 -3.94
CA GLN A 235 0.79 10.78 -5.22
C GLN A 235 0.11 11.51 -6.39
N ALA A 236 -1.20 11.71 -6.32
CA ALA A 236 -1.97 12.40 -7.36
C ALA A 236 -1.95 13.95 -7.22
N SER A 237 -1.27 14.48 -6.20
CA SER A 237 -1.17 15.93 -6.00
C SER A 237 -0.51 16.63 -7.20
N PRO A 238 -1.08 17.76 -7.68
CA PRO A 238 -0.63 18.41 -8.92
C PRO A 238 0.80 18.94 -8.78
N GLU A 239 1.60 18.74 -9.83
CA GLU A 239 2.91 19.36 -9.95
C GLU A 239 2.77 20.89 -9.94
N GLU A 240 3.63 21.59 -9.19
CA GLU A 240 3.74 23.04 -9.32
C GLU A 240 4.19 23.36 -10.76
N GLU A 241 3.30 23.96 -11.54
CA GLU A 241 3.43 24.14 -13.00
C GLU A 241 4.59 25.09 -13.44
N LYS A 242 5.45 25.55 -12.54
CA LYS A 242 6.40 26.66 -12.81
C LYS A 242 7.83 26.43 -12.31
N VAL A 243 8.37 25.21 -12.40
CA VAL A 243 9.79 24.96 -12.10
C VAL A 243 10.51 24.45 -13.34
N GLU A 244 11.59 25.13 -13.76
CA GLU A 244 12.44 24.71 -14.89
C GLU A 244 13.14 23.36 -14.61
N GLU A 245 13.40 23.06 -13.34
CA GLU A 245 13.95 21.78 -12.87
C GLU A 245 13.01 21.10 -11.87
N ALA A 246 12.47 19.94 -12.25
CA ALA A 246 11.68 19.10 -11.38
C ALA A 246 12.56 18.32 -10.38
N PRO A 247 12.09 18.06 -9.15
CA PRO A 247 12.73 17.09 -8.27
C PRO A 247 12.66 15.68 -8.87
N HIS A 248 13.58 14.81 -8.43
CA HIS A 248 13.48 13.39 -8.75
C HIS A 248 12.13 12.82 -8.27
N PRO A 249 11.48 11.88 -8.99
CA PRO A 249 10.19 11.33 -8.57
C PRO A 249 10.19 10.75 -7.14
N LEU A 250 11.28 10.09 -6.73
CA LEU A 250 11.42 9.56 -5.36
C LEU A 250 11.60 10.68 -4.32
N ASP A 251 12.30 11.77 -4.66
CA ASP A 251 12.40 12.93 -3.76
C ASP A 251 11.02 13.58 -3.58
N ARG A 252 10.24 13.68 -4.64
CA ARG A 252 8.86 14.17 -4.59
C ARG A 252 8.01 13.28 -3.68
N ASP A 253 8.02 11.98 -3.92
CA ASP A 253 7.21 11.02 -3.16
C ASP A 253 7.65 10.97 -1.68
N TYR A 254 8.95 11.12 -1.39
CA TYR A 254 9.47 11.30 -0.03
C TYR A 254 8.97 12.59 0.63
N GLN A 255 8.99 13.72 -0.09
CA GLN A 255 8.50 15.01 0.42
C GLN A 255 7.01 14.96 0.77
N LEU A 256 6.20 14.19 0.02
CA LEU A 256 4.77 14.01 0.32
C LEU A 256 4.52 13.39 1.70
N LEU A 257 5.48 12.60 2.23
CA LEU A 257 5.35 11.98 3.55
C LEU A 257 5.44 13.00 4.69
N LYS A 258 6.04 14.19 4.45
CA LYS A 258 6.28 15.18 5.51
C LYS A 258 6.92 14.57 6.76
N CYS A 259 7.85 13.65 6.52
CA CYS A 259 8.48 12.85 7.55
C CYS A 259 9.95 12.69 7.19
N GLN A 260 10.82 13.14 8.09
CA GLN A 260 12.25 12.95 7.93
C GLN A 260 12.59 11.50 8.30
N LEU A 261 13.28 10.82 7.38
CA LEU A 261 13.86 9.50 7.60
C LEU A 261 15.38 9.62 7.53
N GLN A 262 16.06 9.18 8.58
CA GLN A 262 17.51 9.11 8.60
C GLN A 262 17.94 7.66 8.77
N LEU A 263 18.57 7.09 7.74
CA LEU A 263 19.14 5.75 7.80
C LEU A 263 20.22 5.69 8.89
N LEU A 264 20.16 4.65 9.72
CA LEU A 264 21.12 4.43 10.78
C LEU A 264 22.29 3.56 10.31
N ASP A 265 23.48 3.94 10.75
CA ASP A 265 24.68 3.11 10.59
C ASP A 265 24.56 1.86 11.48
N PRO A 266 24.74 0.64 10.93
CA PRO A 266 24.75 -0.60 11.70
C PRO A 266 25.75 -0.62 12.87
N GLU A 267 26.80 0.20 12.82
CA GLU A 267 27.79 0.32 13.88
C GLU A 267 27.37 1.26 15.02
N ALA A 268 26.34 2.08 14.83
CA ALA A 268 25.83 2.99 15.85
C ALA A 268 25.31 2.23 17.08
N ALA A 269 25.55 2.79 18.28
CA ALA A 269 25.15 2.18 19.53
C ALA A 269 23.63 1.95 19.62
N GLU A 270 22.84 2.92 19.17
CA GLU A 270 21.37 2.81 19.11
C GLU A 270 20.90 1.68 18.18
N TYR A 271 21.62 1.43 17.06
CA TYR A 271 21.28 0.37 16.12
C TYR A 271 21.46 -0.98 16.79
N LYS A 272 22.55 -1.14 17.55
CA LYS A 272 22.84 -2.36 18.32
C LYS A 272 21.76 -2.62 19.38
N VAL A 273 21.29 -1.59 20.09
CA VAL A 273 20.17 -1.69 21.05
C VAL A 273 18.88 -2.17 20.36
N ILE A 274 18.54 -1.59 19.20
CA ILE A 274 17.34 -1.97 18.43
C ILE A 274 17.45 -3.39 17.89
N ARG A 275 18.62 -3.78 17.36
CA ARG A 275 18.89 -5.14 16.90
C ARG A 275 18.75 -6.15 18.02
N THR A 276 19.35 -5.88 19.18
CA THR A 276 19.21 -6.74 20.36
C THR A 276 17.75 -6.85 20.80
N TYR A 277 17.00 -5.74 20.79
CA TYR A 277 15.56 -5.77 21.12
C TYR A 277 14.77 -6.69 20.16
N LEU A 278 15.02 -6.57 18.85
CA LEU A 278 14.38 -7.41 17.82
C LEU A 278 14.69 -8.90 18.03
N GLU A 279 15.96 -9.24 18.24
CA GLU A 279 16.45 -10.62 18.36
C GLU A 279 15.99 -11.28 19.65
N GLN A 280 16.06 -10.59 20.79
CA GLN A 280 15.77 -11.18 22.10
C GLN A 280 14.26 -11.33 22.35
N THR A 281 13.43 -10.51 21.72
CA THR A 281 11.96 -10.56 21.88
C THR A 281 11.24 -11.13 20.65
N GLY A 282 12.01 -11.57 19.65
CA GLY A 282 11.52 -12.27 18.47
C GLY A 282 11.21 -13.75 18.74
N ASN A 283 10.63 -14.42 17.74
CA ASN A 283 10.37 -15.85 17.84
C ASN A 283 11.67 -16.63 17.59
N SER A 284 12.04 -17.57 18.48
CA SER A 284 13.27 -18.36 18.37
C SER A 284 13.42 -19.16 17.08
N TYR A 285 12.33 -19.46 16.36
CA TYR A 285 12.33 -20.26 15.13
C TYR A 285 12.10 -19.43 13.86
N ARG A 286 11.44 -18.27 13.99
CA ARG A 286 11.08 -17.38 12.87
C ARG A 286 11.26 -15.92 13.28
N CYS A 287 12.49 -15.55 13.63
CA CYS A 287 12.82 -14.16 13.92
C CYS A 287 13.08 -13.42 12.60
N PRO A 288 12.38 -12.30 12.34
CA PRO A 288 12.64 -11.50 11.15
C PRO A 288 14.10 -11.02 11.11
N ALA A 289 14.75 -11.10 9.95
CA ALA A 289 16.13 -10.66 9.80
C ALA A 289 16.18 -9.16 9.53
N LEU A 290 16.78 -8.40 10.45
CA LEU A 290 16.93 -6.94 10.33
C LEU A 290 17.79 -6.55 9.12
N GLN A 291 17.26 -5.69 8.26
CA GLN A 291 17.99 -5.15 7.10
C GLN A 291 18.42 -3.70 7.35
N HIS A 292 17.45 -2.85 7.64
CA HIS A 292 17.64 -1.40 7.74
C HIS A 292 16.84 -0.83 8.90
N VAL A 293 17.35 0.24 9.50
CA VAL A 293 16.66 1.03 10.53
C VAL A 293 16.74 2.49 10.15
N TRP A 294 15.60 3.18 10.12
CA TRP A 294 15.54 4.63 9.96
C TRP A 294 15.07 5.26 11.25
N ARG A 295 15.73 6.32 11.71
CA ARG A 295 15.11 7.28 12.63
C ARG A 295 13.97 7.98 11.91
N VAL A 296 12.83 8.05 12.58
CA VAL A 296 11.60 8.68 12.10
C VAL A 296 11.40 9.98 12.85
N ASN A 297 11.24 11.08 12.13
CA ASN A 297 10.87 12.36 12.69
C ASN A 297 9.77 13.00 11.84
N ARG A 298 8.52 12.81 12.27
CA ARG A 298 7.33 13.26 11.55
C ARG A 298 6.95 14.68 11.93
N GLU A 299 6.56 15.48 10.93
CA GLU A 299 6.16 16.88 11.12
C GLU A 299 4.99 17.00 12.12
N GLY A 300 5.14 17.90 13.10
CA GLY A 300 4.15 18.18 14.15
C GLY A 300 3.98 17.09 15.22
N GLU A 301 4.59 15.90 15.06
CA GLU A 301 4.46 14.82 16.05
C GLU A 301 5.20 15.12 17.35
N GLY A 302 6.39 15.72 17.24
CA GLY A 302 7.15 16.19 18.40
C GLY A 302 6.35 17.18 19.24
N ASP A 303 5.76 18.19 18.61
CA ASP A 303 5.01 19.26 19.28
C ASP A 303 3.82 18.72 20.07
N ARG A 304 3.00 17.84 19.46
CA ARG A 304 1.86 17.22 20.17
C ARG A 304 2.32 16.30 21.30
N PHE A 305 3.46 15.63 21.14
CA PHE A 305 4.00 14.71 22.13
C PHE A 305 4.59 15.43 23.35
N GLN A 306 5.06 16.68 23.19
CA GLN A 306 5.54 17.51 24.31
C GLN A 306 4.46 17.79 25.37
N ALA A 307 3.17 17.71 25.02
CA ALA A 307 2.07 17.77 26.00
C ALA A 307 2.20 16.72 27.10
N HIS A 308 2.88 15.61 26.81
CA HIS A 308 3.12 14.50 27.73
C HIS A 308 4.51 14.54 28.37
N SER A 309 5.30 15.61 28.22
CA SER A 309 6.69 15.71 28.73
C SER A 309 6.84 15.40 30.23
N LYS A 310 5.82 15.71 31.04
CA LYS A 310 5.77 15.41 32.49
C LYS A 310 5.34 13.99 32.80
N LEU A 311 4.78 13.28 31.82
CA LEU A 311 4.37 11.89 31.96
C LEU A 311 5.63 11.01 31.88
N GLY A 312 5.90 10.31 32.98
CA GLY A 312 6.99 9.33 33.09
C GLY A 312 6.61 7.98 32.47
N ASN A 313 7.38 6.94 32.81
CA ASN A 313 7.18 5.58 32.30
C ASN A 313 7.08 5.53 30.76
N ARG A 314 8.17 5.96 30.12
CA ARG A 314 8.29 5.96 28.67
C ARG A 314 8.93 4.66 28.23
N ARG A 315 8.29 3.97 27.30
CA ARG A 315 8.80 2.72 26.73
C ARG A 315 8.88 2.82 25.22
N LEU A 316 9.92 2.24 24.65
CA LEU A 316 10.02 2.01 23.22
C LEU A 316 9.33 0.67 22.91
N LEU A 317 8.26 0.68 22.13
CA LEU A 317 7.42 -0.50 21.92
C LEU A 317 7.15 -0.76 20.44
N TRP A 318 6.98 -2.05 20.10
CA TRP A 318 6.74 -2.52 18.73
C TRP A 318 5.32 -2.23 18.27
N HIS A 319 5.22 -1.87 16.99
CA HIS A 319 3.96 -1.83 16.23
C HIS A 319 4.20 -2.43 14.85
N GLY A 320 3.75 -3.67 14.64
CA GLY A 320 3.78 -4.33 13.34
C GLY A 320 2.59 -3.92 12.48
N THR A 321 2.78 -3.86 11.16
CA THR A 321 1.74 -3.34 10.27
C THR A 321 1.85 -3.90 8.85
N ASN A 322 0.81 -3.70 8.05
CA ASN A 322 0.81 -4.05 6.63
C ASN A 322 1.68 -3.05 5.85
N VAL A 323 2.54 -3.52 4.94
CA VAL A 323 3.35 -2.63 4.07
C VAL A 323 2.50 -1.57 3.35
N ALA A 324 1.25 -1.90 3.01
CA ALA A 324 0.30 -1.00 2.36
C ALA A 324 -0.12 0.23 3.20
N VAL A 325 0.10 0.23 4.51
CA VAL A 325 -0.27 1.37 5.38
C VAL A 325 0.93 2.20 5.83
N VAL A 326 2.16 1.78 5.51
CA VAL A 326 3.39 2.47 5.96
C VAL A 326 3.43 3.93 5.50
N ALA A 327 3.10 4.21 4.23
CA ALA A 327 3.05 5.58 3.71
C ALA A 327 2.03 6.46 4.47
N ALA A 328 0.86 5.90 4.78
CA ALA A 328 -0.18 6.60 5.55
C ALA A 328 0.25 6.87 7.00
N ILE A 329 0.93 5.92 7.64
CA ILE A 329 1.47 6.06 9.01
C ILE A 329 2.59 7.11 9.04
N LEU A 330 3.52 7.08 8.07
CA LEU A 330 4.59 8.09 7.99
C LEU A 330 4.04 9.50 7.76
N THR A 331 2.94 9.63 7.02
CA THR A 331 2.31 10.93 6.76
C THR A 331 1.48 11.43 7.95
N SER A 332 0.70 10.55 8.57
CA SER A 332 -0.38 10.92 9.50
C SER A 332 -0.07 10.61 10.96
N GLY A 333 0.93 9.78 11.21
CA GLY A 333 1.15 9.08 12.47
C GLY A 333 0.21 7.88 12.66
N LEU A 334 0.40 7.15 13.76
CA LEU A 334 -0.55 6.14 14.22
C LEU A 334 -1.86 6.82 14.66
N ARG A 335 -2.99 6.29 14.19
CA ARG A 335 -4.32 6.89 14.34
C ARG A 335 -5.28 5.97 15.08
N ILE A 336 -6.20 6.57 15.84
CA ILE A 336 -7.33 5.85 16.45
C ILE A 336 -8.54 6.01 15.53
N MET A 337 -8.68 5.08 14.58
CA MET A 337 -9.68 5.19 13.52
C MET A 337 -11.12 4.92 14.03
N PRO A 338 -12.18 5.56 13.47
CA PRO A 338 -13.56 5.45 13.94
C PRO A 338 -14.05 4.03 14.26
N HIS A 339 -13.74 3.07 13.39
CA HIS A 339 -14.17 1.67 13.50
C HIS A 339 -13.03 0.71 13.89
N SER A 340 -11.88 1.22 14.35
CA SER A 340 -10.84 0.36 14.91
C SER A 340 -11.30 -0.20 16.26
N GLY A 341 -10.78 -1.38 16.58
CA GLY A 341 -11.10 -2.11 17.80
C GLY A 341 -10.23 -3.34 17.91
N GLY A 342 -10.33 -4.02 19.03
CA GLY A 342 -9.59 -5.23 19.29
C GLY A 342 -9.95 -5.76 20.67
N ARG A 343 -9.12 -6.66 21.18
CA ARG A 343 -9.33 -7.33 22.48
C ARG A 343 -9.38 -6.36 23.65
N VAL A 344 -8.79 -5.18 23.51
CA VAL A 344 -8.71 -4.14 24.55
C VAL A 344 -9.31 -2.82 24.05
N GLY A 345 -10.30 -2.93 23.14
CA GLY A 345 -11.07 -1.79 22.66
C GLY A 345 -10.34 -0.93 21.63
N LYS A 346 -10.69 0.36 21.61
CA LYS A 346 -10.33 1.31 20.55
C LYS A 346 -9.20 2.23 21.01
N GLY A 347 -7.97 1.80 20.73
CA GLY A 347 -6.75 2.57 21.00
C GLY A 347 -5.65 2.25 19.98
N ILE A 348 -4.44 2.73 20.25
CA ILE A 348 -3.23 2.33 19.52
C ILE A 348 -2.59 1.18 20.28
N TYR A 349 -2.39 0.06 19.60
CA TYR A 349 -1.84 -1.16 20.17
C TYR A 349 -0.34 -1.23 19.92
N PHE A 350 0.40 -1.58 20.96
CA PHE A 350 1.82 -1.88 20.93
C PHE A 350 2.10 -3.21 21.63
N ALA A 351 3.28 -3.77 21.38
CA ALA A 351 3.78 -4.94 22.10
C ALA A 351 5.20 -4.71 22.59
N SER A 352 5.52 -5.25 23.77
CA SER A 352 6.90 -5.34 24.25
C SER A 352 7.66 -6.47 23.56
N GLU A 353 6.95 -7.48 23.04
CA GLU A 353 7.56 -8.60 22.33
C GLU A 353 7.45 -8.44 20.80
N ASN A 354 8.61 -8.44 20.12
CA ASN A 354 8.69 -8.35 18.66
C ASN A 354 7.83 -9.42 17.98
N SER A 355 7.90 -10.67 18.45
CA SER A 355 7.16 -11.79 17.84
C SER A 355 5.65 -11.56 17.75
N LYS A 356 5.04 -10.84 18.72
CA LYS A 356 3.63 -10.48 18.69
C LYS A 356 3.34 -9.47 17.59
N SER A 357 4.11 -8.38 17.55
CA SER A 357 3.95 -7.35 16.52
C SER A 357 4.27 -7.89 15.11
N ALA A 358 5.26 -8.76 14.97
CA ALA A 358 5.62 -9.39 13.71
C ALA A 358 4.46 -10.20 13.09
N GLY A 359 3.56 -10.74 13.92
CA GLY A 359 2.34 -11.41 13.46
C GLY A 359 1.36 -10.52 12.69
N TYR A 360 1.46 -9.19 12.84
CA TYR A 360 0.66 -8.21 12.11
C TYR A 360 1.37 -7.68 10.85
N VAL A 361 2.61 -8.11 10.61
CA VAL A 361 3.36 -7.67 9.44
C VAL A 361 2.90 -8.44 8.21
N THR A 362 2.26 -7.72 7.29
CA THR A 362 2.01 -8.24 5.94
C THR A 362 3.10 -7.70 5.02
N GLY A 363 3.99 -8.59 4.58
CA GLY A 363 5.10 -8.24 3.71
C GLY A 363 4.75 -8.19 2.22
N MET A 364 5.73 -7.81 1.42
CA MET A 364 5.69 -7.88 -0.04
C MET A 364 6.83 -8.77 -0.57
N SER A 365 6.56 -9.54 -1.61
CA SER A 365 7.59 -10.31 -2.29
C SER A 365 8.48 -9.39 -3.12
N CYS A 366 9.80 -9.48 -2.90
CA CYS A 366 10.82 -8.80 -3.68
C CYS A 366 11.88 -9.82 -4.09
N GLY A 367 11.78 -10.33 -5.32
CA GLY A 367 12.62 -11.42 -5.79
C GLY A 367 12.42 -12.69 -4.96
N ALA A 368 13.48 -13.17 -4.32
CA ALA A 368 13.47 -14.37 -3.47
C ALA A 368 13.10 -14.10 -2.00
N HIS A 369 12.90 -12.84 -1.61
CA HIS A 369 12.68 -12.44 -0.22
C HIS A 369 11.29 -11.86 0.00
N GLN A 370 10.80 -11.95 1.23
CA GLN A 370 9.58 -11.28 1.69
C GLN A 370 9.96 -10.14 2.62
N ILE A 371 9.75 -8.91 2.19
CA ILE A 371 10.11 -7.70 2.92
C ILE A 371 8.91 -7.25 3.76
N GLY A 372 9.13 -6.94 5.03
CA GLY A 372 8.15 -6.37 5.94
C GLY A 372 8.69 -5.12 6.64
N TYR A 373 7.77 -4.33 7.20
CA TYR A 373 8.09 -3.12 7.94
C TYR A 373 7.46 -3.12 9.32
N MET A 374 8.21 -2.63 10.31
CA MET A 374 7.77 -2.52 11.70
C MET A 374 8.17 -1.16 12.25
N PHE A 375 7.34 -0.62 13.14
CA PHE A 375 7.64 0.63 13.84
C PHE A 375 8.06 0.35 15.28
N LEU A 376 8.94 1.20 15.80
CA LEU A 376 9.16 1.41 17.22
C LEU A 376 8.68 2.81 17.58
N GLY A 377 7.69 2.87 18.47
CA GLY A 377 7.15 4.11 19.01
C GLY A 377 7.65 4.35 20.43
N GLU A 378 8.03 5.58 20.74
CA GLU A 378 8.12 6.02 22.14
C GLU A 378 6.70 6.28 22.64
N VAL A 379 6.31 5.53 23.67
CA VAL A 379 4.97 5.59 24.25
C VAL A 379 5.07 6.09 25.68
N ALA A 380 4.41 7.20 25.97
CA ALA A 380 4.29 7.75 27.31
C ALA A 380 3.12 7.05 28.03
N LEU A 381 3.44 5.95 28.72
CA LEU A 381 2.44 5.09 29.35
C LEU A 381 1.88 5.68 30.64
N GLY A 382 2.65 6.51 31.34
CA GLY A 382 2.23 7.09 32.61
C GLY A 382 1.84 6.02 33.63
N ARG A 383 0.71 6.23 34.29
CA ARG A 383 0.14 5.27 35.23
C ARG A 383 -0.65 4.20 34.48
N GLU A 384 -0.20 2.97 34.60
CA GLU A 384 -0.73 1.82 33.87
C GLU A 384 -1.91 1.16 34.59
N HIS A 385 -2.99 0.86 33.87
CA HIS A 385 -4.06 -0.02 34.33
C HIS A 385 -3.87 -1.43 33.76
N HIS A 386 -3.68 -2.43 34.60
CA HIS A 386 -3.44 -3.80 34.15
C HIS A 386 -4.75 -4.60 34.08
N ILE A 387 -4.95 -5.33 32.99
CA ILE A 387 -6.07 -6.25 32.80
C ILE A 387 -5.57 -7.64 32.39
N THR A 388 -6.38 -8.67 32.64
CA THR A 388 -6.08 -10.07 32.30
C THR A 388 -7.18 -10.76 31.50
N ILE A 389 -8.27 -10.04 31.20
CA ILE A 389 -9.41 -10.49 30.41
C ILE A 389 -9.68 -9.49 29.29
N ASP A 390 -10.27 -9.97 28.19
CA ASP A 390 -10.63 -9.13 27.05
C ASP A 390 -11.66 -8.05 27.43
N GLU A 391 -11.40 -6.82 27.04
CA GLU A 391 -12.23 -5.63 27.29
C GLU A 391 -12.43 -4.84 25.98
N PRO A 392 -13.13 -5.41 24.97
CA PRO A 392 -13.26 -4.84 23.63
C PRO A 392 -14.09 -3.54 23.58
N SER A 393 -14.70 -3.14 24.69
CA SER A 393 -15.51 -1.92 24.78
C SER A 393 -14.74 -0.67 25.21
N LEU A 394 -13.48 -0.82 25.64
CA LEU A 394 -12.66 0.27 26.13
C LEU A 394 -12.43 1.35 25.06
N LYS A 395 -12.51 2.60 25.48
CA LYS A 395 -12.26 3.80 24.65
C LYS A 395 -11.32 4.80 25.31
N GLN A 396 -11.00 4.57 26.57
CA GLN A 396 -10.10 5.35 27.41
C GLN A 396 -9.69 4.48 28.61
N PRO A 397 -8.56 4.74 29.27
CA PRO A 397 -8.22 4.09 30.53
C PRO A 397 -9.24 4.45 31.63
N PRO A 398 -9.35 3.64 32.70
CA PRO A 398 -10.13 4.02 33.87
C PRO A 398 -9.62 5.33 34.50
N PRO A 399 -10.46 6.07 35.25
CA PRO A 399 -10.06 7.32 35.87
C PRO A 399 -8.79 7.18 36.73
N GLY A 400 -7.82 8.07 36.50
CA GLY A 400 -6.54 8.09 37.21
C GLY A 400 -5.45 7.20 36.62
N PHE A 401 -5.68 6.64 35.42
CA PHE A 401 -4.70 5.92 34.61
C PHE A 401 -4.54 6.59 33.25
N ASP A 402 -3.36 6.43 32.64
CA ASP A 402 -3.00 7.04 31.36
C ASP A 402 -2.91 6.01 30.23
N SER A 403 -2.77 4.72 30.57
CA SER A 403 -2.68 3.60 29.63
C SER A 403 -3.35 2.35 30.19
N VAL A 404 -3.65 1.40 29.31
CA VAL A 404 -4.09 0.05 29.67
C VAL A 404 -3.07 -0.96 29.17
N ILE A 405 -2.66 -1.91 30.01
CA ILE A 405 -1.80 -3.02 29.61
C ILE A 405 -2.55 -4.32 29.86
N ALA A 406 -2.87 -5.03 28.80
CA ALA A 406 -3.33 -6.41 28.91
C ALA A 406 -2.11 -7.28 29.15
N ARG A 407 -1.96 -7.80 30.39
CA ARG A 407 -0.75 -8.49 30.83
C ARG A 407 -0.69 -9.90 30.29
N GLY A 408 0.41 -10.24 29.64
CA GLY A 408 0.69 -11.56 29.09
C GLY A 408 1.14 -12.57 30.14
N HIS A 409 1.20 -13.85 29.75
CA HIS A 409 1.92 -14.89 30.49
C HIS A 409 3.42 -14.62 30.53
N THR A 410 3.93 -13.88 29.55
CA THR A 410 5.34 -13.48 29.43
C THR A 410 5.51 -11.97 29.29
N GLU A 411 6.69 -11.51 29.72
CA GLU A 411 7.18 -10.15 29.51
C GLU A 411 8.71 -10.25 29.31
N PRO A 412 9.34 -9.43 28.43
CA PRO A 412 10.79 -9.34 28.40
C PRO A 412 11.37 -9.09 29.80
N ASP A 413 12.44 -9.80 30.17
CA ASP A 413 13.08 -9.69 31.49
C ASP A 413 13.42 -8.23 31.83
N PRO A 414 12.68 -7.59 32.76
CA PRO A 414 12.83 -6.16 33.04
C PRO A 414 14.18 -5.82 33.68
N THR A 415 14.90 -6.81 34.22
CA THR A 415 16.22 -6.60 34.83
C THR A 415 17.31 -6.35 33.77
N GLN A 416 17.00 -6.67 32.50
CA GLN A 416 17.88 -6.45 31.35
C GLN A 416 17.48 -5.22 30.54
N ASP A 417 16.45 -4.47 30.95
CA ASP A 417 16.07 -3.24 30.27
C ASP A 417 17.25 -2.26 30.22
N THR A 418 17.45 -1.67 29.04
CA THR A 418 18.34 -0.53 28.84
C THR A 418 17.52 0.72 28.59
N GLU A 419 18.18 1.86 28.42
CA GLU A 419 17.52 3.11 28.11
C GLU A 419 18.19 3.82 26.94
N LEU A 420 17.37 4.49 26.15
CA LEU A 420 17.81 5.47 25.17
C LEU A 420 17.39 6.87 25.63
N GLU A 421 18.27 7.85 25.42
CA GLU A 421 17.92 9.25 25.60
C GLU A 421 17.32 9.78 24.29
N LEU A 422 16.03 10.12 24.32
CA LEU A 422 15.29 10.62 23.17
C LEU A 422 14.69 11.98 23.53
N ASP A 423 15.21 13.04 22.90
CA ASP A 423 14.87 14.45 23.19
C ASP A 423 14.95 14.80 24.69
N GLY A 424 16.02 14.36 25.35
CA GLY A 424 16.26 14.63 26.77
C GLY A 424 15.40 13.80 27.74
N GLN A 425 14.64 12.82 27.23
CA GLN A 425 13.86 11.88 28.05
C GLN A 425 14.51 10.50 28.04
N ARG A 426 14.56 9.85 29.20
CA ARG A 426 14.99 8.45 29.33
C ARG A 426 13.83 7.54 28.94
N VAL A 427 14.05 6.70 27.92
CA VAL A 427 13.05 5.78 27.39
C VAL A 427 13.54 4.35 27.57
N ALA A 428 12.78 3.54 28.31
CA ALA A 428 13.12 2.15 28.54
C ALA A 428 12.96 1.33 27.26
N VAL A 429 13.96 0.47 26.98
CA VAL A 429 14.00 -0.42 25.82
C VAL A 429 14.28 -1.83 26.33
N PRO A 430 13.34 -2.78 26.18
CA PRO A 430 13.58 -4.15 26.59
C PRO A 430 14.75 -4.79 25.84
N GLN A 431 15.61 -5.52 26.55
CA GLN A 431 16.72 -6.29 25.96
C GLN A 431 16.71 -7.77 26.39
N GLY A 432 15.90 -8.10 27.39
CA GLY A 432 15.78 -9.47 27.88
C GLY A 432 14.90 -10.35 27.01
N ARG A 433 15.12 -11.66 27.10
CA ARG A 433 14.17 -12.64 26.56
C ARG A 433 12.87 -12.62 27.39
N PRO A 434 11.72 -13.00 26.80
CA PRO A 434 10.49 -13.15 27.55
C PRO A 434 10.65 -14.18 28.69
N VAL A 435 10.27 -13.78 29.90
CA VAL A 435 10.22 -14.63 31.10
C VAL A 435 8.76 -14.78 31.57
N LEU A 436 8.46 -15.88 32.25
CA LEU A 436 7.12 -16.12 32.78
C LEU A 436 6.78 -15.10 33.88
N CYS A 437 5.59 -14.52 33.76
CA CYS A 437 5.00 -13.67 34.77
C CYS A 437 4.01 -14.50 35.59
N GLU A 438 4.48 -15.10 36.69
CA GLU A 438 3.66 -16.00 37.54
C GLU A 438 2.33 -15.36 38.01
N GLU A 439 2.35 -14.05 38.29
CA GLU A 439 1.17 -13.26 38.66
C GLU A 439 0.06 -13.28 37.58
N PHE A 440 0.44 -13.39 36.31
CA PHE A 440 -0.47 -13.32 35.16
C PHE A 440 -0.62 -14.66 34.42
N SER A 441 -0.23 -15.77 35.04
CA SER A 441 -0.32 -17.12 34.47
C SER A 441 -1.74 -17.53 34.05
N SER A 442 -2.77 -16.97 34.69
CA SER A 442 -4.20 -17.19 34.37
C SER A 442 -4.79 -16.19 33.36
N SER A 443 -3.97 -15.28 32.81
CA SER A 443 -4.41 -14.28 31.85
C SER A 443 -4.95 -14.89 30.56
N GLN A 444 -5.90 -14.22 29.90
CA GLN A 444 -6.35 -14.56 28.55
C GLN A 444 -5.32 -14.14 27.48
N PHE A 445 -4.28 -13.40 27.86
CA PHE A 445 -3.24 -12.91 26.95
C PHE A 445 -1.97 -13.74 27.14
N SER A 446 -1.46 -14.33 26.06
CA SER A 446 -0.17 -15.03 26.10
C SER A 446 1.01 -14.06 26.20
N GLN A 447 0.93 -12.93 25.52
CA GLN A 447 1.94 -11.87 25.47
C GLN A 447 1.25 -10.52 25.66
N SER A 448 1.92 -9.60 26.35
CA SER A 448 1.35 -8.31 26.73
C SER A 448 0.97 -7.42 25.54
N GLU A 449 -0.13 -6.68 25.68
CA GLU A 449 -0.56 -5.63 24.75
C GLU A 449 -0.63 -4.30 25.50
N TYR A 450 0.08 -3.30 24.99
CA TYR A 450 0.16 -1.96 25.57
C TYR A 450 -0.73 -1.02 24.77
N LEU A 451 -1.67 -0.35 25.45
CA LEU A 451 -2.64 0.51 24.81
C LEU A 451 -2.61 1.94 25.35
N ILE A 452 -2.63 2.87 24.40
CA ILE A 452 -2.92 4.29 24.62
C ILE A 452 -4.19 4.66 23.85
N TYR A 453 -4.93 5.64 24.40
CA TYR A 453 -6.22 6.07 23.85
C TYR A 453 -6.19 7.52 23.38
N GLN A 454 -5.01 8.11 23.32
CA GLN A 454 -4.77 9.42 22.72
C GLN A 454 -3.56 9.32 21.79
N GLU A 455 -3.72 9.73 20.54
CA GLU A 455 -2.64 9.66 19.54
C GLU A 455 -1.38 10.44 19.95
N SER A 456 -1.57 11.52 20.73
CA SER A 456 -0.48 12.34 21.25
C SER A 456 0.42 11.64 22.28
N GLN A 457 0.02 10.49 22.85
CA GLN A 457 0.85 9.71 23.77
C GLN A 457 1.89 8.81 23.06
N CYS A 458 1.93 8.81 21.73
CA CYS A 458 2.96 8.13 20.96
C CYS A 458 3.70 9.10 20.03
N ARG A 459 5.01 8.88 19.93
CA ARG A 459 5.83 9.40 18.86
C ARG A 459 6.58 8.27 18.17
N LEU A 460 6.50 8.21 16.85
CA LEU A 460 7.29 7.26 16.07
C LEU A 460 8.77 7.67 16.16
N ARG A 461 9.63 6.70 16.47
CA ARG A 461 11.07 6.92 16.62
C ARG A 461 11.87 6.17 15.59
N TYR A 462 11.48 4.93 15.28
CA TYR A 462 12.17 4.12 14.31
C TYR A 462 11.23 3.36 13.39
N LEU A 463 11.64 3.20 12.14
CA LEU A 463 11.08 2.29 11.15
C LEU A 463 12.14 1.24 10.83
N LEU A 464 11.75 -0.02 10.82
CA LEU A 464 12.64 -1.14 10.56
C LEU A 464 12.17 -1.86 9.30
N GLU A 465 13.11 -2.15 8.40
CA GLU A 465 12.92 -3.12 7.32
C GLU A 465 13.43 -4.48 7.78
N VAL A 466 12.60 -5.50 7.64
CA VAL A 466 12.91 -6.87 8.03
C VAL A 466 12.59 -7.84 6.89
N HIS A 467 13.38 -8.91 6.79
CA HIS A 467 13.03 -10.07 5.97
C HIS A 467 12.26 -11.08 6.82
N LEU A 468 11.09 -11.51 6.34
CA LEU A 468 10.15 -12.38 7.04
C LEU A 468 10.39 -13.87 6.81
#